data_AF-A0A3S3PUR7-F1
#
_entry.id   AF-A0A3S3PUR7-F1
#
_cell.length_a   1.000
_cell.length_b   1.000
_cell.length_c   1.000
_cell.angle_alpha   90.00
_cell.angle_beta   90.00
_cell.angle_gamma   90.00
#
_symmetry.space_group_name_H-M   'P 1'
#
loop_
_entity.id
_entity.type
_entity.pdbx_description
1 polymer ?
#
loop_
_entity_poly.entity_id
_entity_poly.type
_entity_poly.pdbx_seq_one_letter_code
_entity_poly.pdbx_strand_id
1 'polypeptide(L)'
;MAPTIWILLLFAFAAGRTQPILSQNISLGSTLYPTRKPTSWSSPSGYFSFGFYQEGEGFAVGILLLDGTPDKTVVWTANPDDPPVSDNATLILY
;
A
#
# COMPACT_ATOMS: atom_id res chain seq x y z
N MET A 1 37.96 -26.34 -0.19
CA MET A 1 37.35 -25.23 -0.97
C MET A 1 35.85 -25.47 -1.00
N ALA A 2 35.14 -25.15 0.08
CA ALA A 2 33.71 -25.47 0.24
C ALA A 2 32.97 -24.60 1.27
N PRO A 3 33.58 -24.09 2.37
CA PRO A 3 32.78 -23.38 3.39
C PRO A 3 32.42 -21.94 2.99
N THR A 4 33.17 -21.33 2.06
CA THR A 4 32.95 -19.94 1.62
C THR A 4 31.67 -19.74 0.80
N ILE A 5 31.25 -20.75 0.03
CA ILE A 5 30.04 -20.66 -0.81
C ILE A 5 28.77 -20.66 0.06
N TRP A 6 28.75 -21.46 1.12
CA TRP A 6 27.64 -21.50 2.08
C TRP A 6 27.50 -20.19 2.87
N ILE A 7 28.64 -19.60 3.26
CA ILE A 7 28.67 -18.29 3.94
C ILE A 7 28.09 -17.20 3.02
N LEU A 8 28.46 -17.19 1.74
CA LEU A 8 27.91 -16.23 0.76
C LEU A 8 26.39 -16.38 0.55
N LEU A 9 25.88 -17.62 0.54
CA LEU A 9 24.44 -17.90 0.43
C LEU A 9 23.65 -17.43 1.66
N LEU A 10 24.23 -17.53 2.87
CA LEU A 10 23.62 -17.02 4.10
C LEU A 10 23.54 -15.48 4.10
N PHE A 11 24.54 -14.79 3.56
CA PHE A 11 24.50 -13.33 3.41
C PHE A 11 23.47 -12.86 2.38
N ALA A 12 23.20 -13.64 1.32
CA ALA A 12 22.19 -13.31 0.31
C ALA A 12 20.77 -13.31 0.88
N PHE A 13 20.47 -14.17 1.86
CA PHE A 13 19.18 -14.18 2.56
C PHE A 13 19.06 -13.10 3.65
N ALA A 14 20.18 -12.66 4.24
CA ALA A 14 20.19 -11.60 5.25
C ALA A 14 19.93 -10.20 4.67
N ALA A 15 19.98 -10.04 3.34
CA ALA A 15 19.59 -8.81 2.64
C ALA A 15 18.08 -8.69 2.46
N GLY A 16 17.30 -9.02 3.50
CA GLY A 16 15.91 -8.58 3.59
C GLY A 16 15.92 -7.06 3.57
N ARG A 17 15.35 -6.44 2.54
CA ARG A 17 15.27 -4.99 2.45
C ARG A 17 14.37 -4.46 3.56
N THR A 18 14.92 -4.09 4.70
CA THR A 18 14.26 -3.15 5.60
C THR A 18 14.34 -1.78 4.93
N GLN A 19 13.31 -1.41 4.18
CA GLN A 19 13.10 0.01 3.88
C GLN A 19 12.98 0.72 5.22
N PRO A 20 13.72 1.82 5.46
CA PRO A 20 13.56 2.58 6.68
C PRO A 20 12.07 2.92 6.84
N ILE A 21 11.50 2.60 7.99
CA ILE A 21 10.12 2.93 8.34
C ILE A 21 10.02 4.45 8.40
N LEU A 22 9.77 5.07 7.24
CA LEU A 22 9.38 6.47 7.17
C LEU A 22 7.91 6.51 7.60
N SER A 23 7.69 6.75 8.88
CA SER A 23 6.38 7.18 9.35
C SER A 23 6.09 8.52 8.67
N GLN A 24 5.33 8.50 7.56
CA GLN A 24 4.87 9.71 6.92
C GLN A 24 3.69 10.22 7.74
N ASN A 25 3.93 11.29 8.50
CA ASN A 25 2.85 11.98 9.19
C ASN A 25 1.91 12.59 8.14
N ILE A 26 0.65 12.19 8.13
CA ILE A 26 -0.34 12.69 7.17
C ILE A 26 -0.98 13.94 7.80
N SER A 27 -0.71 15.11 7.23
CA SER A 27 -1.30 16.37 7.73
C SER A 27 -2.75 16.51 7.28
N LEU A 28 -3.55 17.23 8.07
CA LEU A 28 -4.87 17.69 7.64
C LEU A 28 -4.75 18.49 6.33
N GLY A 29 -5.77 18.38 5.49
CA GLY A 29 -5.78 18.89 4.11
C GLY A 29 -5.03 18.01 3.09
N SER A 30 -4.38 16.92 3.51
CA SER A 30 -3.79 15.97 2.57
C SER A 30 -4.86 15.32 1.70
N THR A 31 -4.54 15.11 0.43
CA THR A 31 -5.47 14.54 -0.54
C THR A 31 -4.94 13.29 -1.22
N LEU A 32 -5.84 12.35 -1.51
CA LEU A 32 -5.59 11.20 -2.38
C LEU A 32 -6.47 11.30 -3.64
N TYR A 33 -6.01 10.66 -4.70
CA TYR A 33 -6.74 10.58 -5.96
C TYR A 33 -6.74 9.15 -6.50
N PRO A 34 -7.78 8.72 -7.23
CA PRO A 34 -7.86 7.33 -7.72
C PRO A 34 -6.72 6.93 -8.67
N THR A 35 -6.43 7.78 -9.66
CA THR A 35 -5.53 7.45 -10.79
C THR A 35 -4.22 8.22 -10.78
N ARG A 36 -4.12 9.33 -10.04
CA ARG A 36 -2.90 10.14 -9.92
C ARG A 36 -2.30 10.05 -8.52
N LYS A 37 -0.97 10.11 -8.43
CA LYS A 37 -0.28 10.10 -7.13
C LYS A 37 -0.61 11.37 -6.31
N PRO A 38 -0.73 11.26 -4.98
CA PRO A 38 -0.76 10.00 -4.21
C PRO A 38 -2.13 9.31 -4.32
N THR A 39 -2.13 7.98 -4.49
CA THR A 39 -3.36 7.16 -4.53
C THR A 39 -3.69 6.51 -3.20
N SER A 40 -2.68 6.37 -2.34
CA SER A 40 -2.79 5.74 -1.04
C SER A 40 -1.71 6.22 -0.07
N TRP A 41 -1.96 6.05 1.22
CA TRP A 41 -0.99 6.19 2.30
C TRP A 41 -0.58 4.81 2.81
N SER A 42 0.71 4.50 2.71
CA SER A 42 1.26 3.26 3.26
C SER A 42 1.42 3.35 4.77
N SER A 43 1.04 2.28 5.46
CA SER A 43 1.33 2.13 6.89
C SER A 43 2.84 2.08 7.13
N PRO A 44 3.33 2.53 8.31
CA PRO A 44 4.75 2.42 8.67
C PRO A 44 5.29 0.98 8.59
N SER A 45 4.44 -0.02 8.83
CA SER A 45 4.81 -1.44 8.74
C SER A 45 5.08 -1.93 7.30
N GLY A 46 4.58 -1.21 6.29
CA GLY A 46 4.61 -1.64 4.90
C GLY A 46 3.59 -2.72 4.53
N TYR A 47 2.91 -3.35 5.49
CA TYR A 47 1.92 -4.41 5.22
C TYR A 47 0.54 -3.90 4.85
N PHE A 48 0.22 -2.64 5.14
CA PHE A 48 -1.10 -2.08 4.84
C PHE A 48 -0.99 -0.78 4.07
N SER A 49 -2.00 -0.50 3.26
CA SER A 49 -2.17 0.77 2.56
C SER A 49 -3.63 1.24 2.65
N PHE A 50 -3.85 2.48 3.04
CA PHE A 50 -5.17 3.12 3.02
C PHE A 50 -5.29 4.00 1.79
N GLY A 51 -6.35 3.86 0.99
CA GLY A 51 -6.58 4.73 -0.16
C GLY A 51 -7.52 4.12 -1.19
N PHE A 52 -7.43 4.61 -2.42
CA PHE A 52 -8.26 4.13 -3.51
C PHE A 52 -7.83 2.75 -4.01
N TYR A 53 -8.82 1.91 -4.31
CA TYR A 53 -8.67 0.68 -5.07
C TYR A 53 -9.74 0.58 -6.16
N GLN A 54 -9.45 -0.16 -7.23
CA GLN A 54 -10.40 -0.33 -8.33
C GLN A 54 -11.50 -1.31 -7.93
N GLU A 55 -12.75 -0.93 -8.14
CA GLU A 55 -13.93 -1.74 -7.86
C GLU A 55 -14.87 -1.69 -9.08
N GLY A 56 -14.88 -2.78 -9.86
CA GLY A 56 -15.53 -2.81 -11.16
C GLY A 56 -14.96 -1.74 -12.11
N GLU A 57 -15.84 -0.89 -12.63
CA GLU A 57 -15.52 0.21 -13.55
C GLU A 57 -15.16 1.53 -12.83
N GLY A 58 -15.18 1.55 -11.49
CA GLY A 58 -14.89 2.73 -10.68
C GLY A 58 -13.88 2.45 -9.56
N PHE A 59 -13.93 3.27 -8.52
CA PHE A 59 -13.02 3.18 -7.38
C PHE A 59 -13.76 3.23 -6.06
N ALA A 60 -13.22 2.54 -5.06
CA ALA A 60 -13.65 2.63 -3.67
C ALA A 60 -12.45 2.97 -2.78
N VAL A 61 -12.73 3.33 -1.53
CA VAL A 61 -11.70 3.63 -0.52
C VAL A 61 -11.63 2.48 0.45
N GLY A 62 -10.43 1.98 0.73
CA GLY A 62 -10.27 0.85 1.63
C GLY A 62 -8.87 0.74 2.22
N ILE A 63 -8.71 -0.31 3.03
CA ILE A 63 -7.41 -0.76 3.53
C ILE A 63 -7.05 -2.03 2.77
N LEU A 64 -5.88 -2.03 2.15
CA LEU A 64 -5.33 -3.15 1.41
C LEU A 64 -4.17 -3.77 2.18
N LEU A 65 -4.11 -5.11 2.21
CA LEU A 65 -2.95 -5.88 2.62
C LEU A 65 -1.94 -5.92 1.47
N LEU A 66 -0.69 -5.61 1.81
CA LEU A 66 0.48 -5.61 0.95
C LEU A 66 1.38 -6.79 1.36
N ASP A 67 1.11 -7.96 0.80
CA ASP A 67 1.83 -9.21 1.08
C ASP A 67 2.94 -9.50 0.04
N GLY A 68 3.19 -8.56 -0.87
CA GLY A 68 4.18 -8.68 -1.94
C GLY A 68 3.66 -9.37 -3.20
N THR A 69 2.39 -9.82 -3.22
CA THR A 69 1.74 -10.32 -4.42
C THR A 69 1.17 -9.16 -5.25
N PRO A 70 0.99 -9.34 -6.58
CA PRO A 70 0.29 -8.35 -7.40
C PRO A 70 -1.18 -8.23 -7.02
N ASP A 71 -1.76 -9.29 -6.46
CA ASP A 71 -3.16 -9.37 -6.06
C ASP A 71 -3.34 -8.84 -4.64
N LYS A 72 -3.67 -7.54 -4.54
CA LYS A 72 -3.88 -6.91 -3.23
C LYS A 72 -5.19 -7.40 -2.63
N THR A 73 -5.13 -7.83 -1.38
CA THR A 73 -6.33 -8.21 -0.62
C THR A 73 -6.92 -6.98 0.05
N VAL A 74 -8.19 -6.66 -0.21
CA VAL A 74 -8.93 -5.63 0.52
C VAL A 74 -9.38 -6.22 1.86
N VAL A 75 -8.95 -5.63 2.97
CA VAL A 75 -9.31 -6.08 4.33
C VAL A 75 -10.42 -5.24 4.97
N TRP A 76 -10.69 -4.06 4.41
CA TRP A 76 -11.77 -3.17 4.82
C TRP A 76 -12.12 -2.19 3.70
N THR A 77 -13.41 -1.89 3.54
CA THR A 77 -13.94 -0.92 2.57
C THR A 77 -14.78 0.13 3.29
N ALA A 78 -14.54 1.40 2.96
CA ALA A 78 -15.37 2.52 3.41
C ALA A 78 -16.71 2.50 2.67
N ASN A 79 -17.81 2.65 3.41
CA ASN A 79 -19.17 2.72 2.86
C ASN A 79 -19.44 1.65 1.77
N PRO A 80 -19.40 0.35 2.09
CA PRO A 80 -19.49 -0.72 1.07
C PRO A 80 -20.83 -0.75 0.31
N ASP A 81 -21.86 -0.07 0.81
CA ASP A 81 -23.16 0.07 0.15
C ASP A 81 -23.19 1.23 -0.87
N ASP A 82 -22.20 2.13 -0.84
CA ASP A 82 -22.10 3.24 -1.79
C ASP A 82 -21.58 2.73 -3.14
N PRO A 83 -22.07 3.28 -4.27
CA PRO A 83 -21.53 2.94 -5.58
C PRO A 83 -20.08 3.42 -5.73
N PRO A 84 -19.26 2.74 -6.56
CA PRO A 84 -17.91 3.19 -6.87
C PRO A 84 -17.87 4.62 -7.42
N VAL A 85 -16.86 5.38 -7.01
CA VAL A 85 -16.63 6.75 -7.47
C VAL A 85 -15.86 6.77 -8.80
N SER A 86 -15.93 7.89 -9.51
CA SER A 86 -15.19 8.13 -10.75
C SER A 86 -13.69 8.34 -10.52
N ASP A 87 -12.91 8.25 -11.59
CA ASP A 87 -11.45 8.45 -11.63
C ASP A 87 -10.98 9.86 -11.24
N ASN A 88 -11.88 10.85 -11.27
CA ASN A 88 -11.64 12.25 -10.88
C ASN A 88 -12.00 12.57 -9.41
N ALA A 89 -12.39 11.56 -8.62
CA ALA A 89 -12.72 11.75 -7.21
C ALA A 89 -11.53 12.27 -6.40
N THR A 90 -11.82 12.86 -5.24
CA THR A 90 -10.79 13.34 -4.30
C THR A 90 -11.18 12.91 -2.90
N LEU A 91 -10.25 12.26 -2.20
CA LEU A 91 -10.37 12.00 -0.78
C LEU A 91 -9.53 13.05 -0.04
N ILE A 92 -10.15 13.81 0.87
CA ILE A 92 -9.51 14.88 1.65
C ILE A 92 -9.54 14.49 3.12
N LEU A 93 -8.39 14.54 3.80
CA LEU A 93 -8.33 14.39 5.25
C LEU A 93 -8.63 15.74 5.90
N TYR A 94 -9.69 15.82 6.71
CA TYR A 94 -10.09 17.03 7.45
C TYR A 94 -9.66 17.00 8.90
#